data_AF-A0A1F7LTB8-F1
#
_entry.id   AF-A0A1F7LTB8-F1
#
_cell.length_a   1.000
_cell.length_b   1.000
_cell.length_c   1.000
_cell.angle_alpha   90.00
_cell.angle_beta   90.00
_cell.angle_gamma   90.00
#
_symmetry.space_group_name_H-M   'P 1'
#
loop_
_entity.id
_entity.type
_entity.pdbx_description
1 polymer ?
#
loop_
_entity_poly.entity_id
_entity_poly.type
_entity_poly.pdbx_seq_one_letter_code
_entity_poly.pdbx_strand_id
1 'polypeptide(L)' 'MKIAAAHAIASCVGKGELGPEYIIPSVFNKKVAPAVAREVMRAAQRTGVARRRRRTDTQFWF' A
#
# COMPACT_ATOMS: atom_id res chain seq x y z
N MET A 1 7.46 3.37 -8.12
CA MET A 1 6.35 2.66 -7.44
C MET A 1 6.78 1.38 -6.72
N LYS A 2 7.84 0.69 -7.16
CA LYS A 2 8.38 -0.52 -6.49
C LYS A 2 8.73 -0.29 -5.01
N ILE A 3 9.35 0.85 -4.68
CA ILE A 3 9.66 1.24 -3.30
C ILE A 3 8.40 1.35 -2.42
N ALA A 4 7.31 1.92 -2.94
CA ALA A 4 6.05 2.01 -2.19
C ALA A 4 5.44 0.62 -1.93
N ALA A 5 5.52 -0.29 -2.91
CA ALA A 5 5.10 -1.67 -2.73
C ALA A 5 5.97 -2.41 -1.68
N ALA A 6 7.30 -2.22 -1.74
CA ALA A 6 8.22 -2.82 -0.78
C ALA A 6 7.92 -2.36 0.66
N HIS A 7 7.71 -1.05 0.88
CA HIS A 7 7.30 -0.53 2.18
C HIS A 7 5.94 -1.08 2.64
N ALA A 8 4.97 -1.25 1.73
CA ALA A 8 3.68 -1.83 2.06
C ALA A 8 3.81 -3.29 2.52
N ILE A 9 4.59 -4.11 1.81
CA ILE A 9 4.86 -5.51 2.19
C ILE A 9 5.56 -5.56 3.56
N ALA A 10 6.58 -4.74 3.77
CA ALA A 10 7.28 -4.67 5.06
C ALA A 10 6.35 -4.25 6.21
N SER A 11 5.41 -3.32 5.96
CA SER A 11 4.43 -2.89 6.97
C SER A 11 3.43 -3.97 7.39
N CYS A 12 3.32 -5.06 6.63
CA CYS A 12 2.49 -6.21 6.99
C CYS A 12 3.18 -7.14 8.01
N VAL A 13 4.45 -6.90 8.33
CA VAL A 13 5.17 -7.54 9.44
C VAL A 13 5.19 -6.56 10.61
N GLY A 14 4.39 -6.84 11.61
CA GLY A 14 4.35 -6.15 12.89
C GLY A 14 5.65 -6.29 13.66
N LYS A 15 5.94 -5.30 14.52
CA LYS A 15 7.19 -5.26 15.29
C LYS A 15 7.39 -6.47 16.20
N GLY A 16 6.32 -7.06 16.73
CA GLY A 16 6.38 -8.23 17.61
C GLY A 16 6.46 -9.57 16.89
N GLU A 17 6.19 -9.62 15.58
CA GLU A 17 6.37 -10.83 14.75
C GLU A 17 7.70 -10.82 14.00
N LEU A 18 8.40 -9.69 13.95
CA LEU A 18 9.70 -9.56 13.30
C LEU A 18 10.77 -10.36 14.06
N GLY A 19 11.42 -11.27 13.36
CA GLY A 19 12.55 -12.05 13.89
C GLY A 19 13.33 -12.73 12.77
N PRO A 20 14.42 -13.44 13.10
CA PRO A 20 15.26 -14.13 12.11
C PRO A 20 14.47 -15.08 11.20
N GLU A 21 13.46 -15.74 11.75
CA GLU A 21 12.61 -16.70 11.04
C GLU A 21 11.40 -16.05 10.34
N TYR A 22 11.17 -14.74 10.54
CA TYR A 22 9.98 -14.05 10.03
C TYR A 22 10.29 -12.59 9.68
N ILE A 23 10.92 -12.41 8.52
CA ILE A 23 11.32 -11.09 7.96
C ILE A 23 10.40 -10.60 6.83
N ILE A 24 9.54 -11.48 6.31
CA ILE A 24 8.63 -11.22 5.20
C ILE A 24 7.28 -11.90 5.50
N PRO A 25 6.12 -11.27 5.20
CA PRO A 25 4.84 -11.88 5.53
C PRO A 25 4.59 -13.12 4.67
N SER A 26 3.83 -14.07 5.21
CA SER A 26 3.37 -15.25 4.45
C SER A 26 2.65 -14.86 3.14
N VAL A 27 2.84 -15.65 2.09
CA VAL A 27 2.12 -15.51 0.81
C VAL A 27 0.59 -15.64 0.96
N PHE A 28 0.13 -16.24 2.05
CA PHE A 28 -1.30 -16.37 2.38
C PHE A 28 -1.84 -15.20 3.22
N ASN A 29 -0.99 -14.23 3.59
CA ASN A 29 -1.43 -13.06 4.34
C ASN A 29 -2.30 -12.16 3.46
N LYS A 30 -3.62 -12.30 3.60
CA LYS A 30 -4.63 -11.56 2.84
C LYS A 30 -4.55 -10.03 2.99
N LYS A 31 -3.80 -9.52 3.97
CA LYS A 31 -3.60 -8.06 4.17
C LYS A 31 -2.58 -7.46 3.20
N VAL A 32 -1.70 -8.27 2.60
CA VAL A 32 -0.61 -7.79 1.73
C VAL A 32 -1.14 -7.11 0.48
N ALA A 33 -2.03 -7.78 -0.27
CA ALA A 33 -2.53 -7.24 -1.54
C ALA A 33 -3.29 -5.90 -1.36
N PRO A 34 -4.22 -5.75 -0.40
CA PRO A 34 -4.84 -4.45 -0.13
C PRO A 34 -3.85 -3.36 0.29
N ALA A 35 -2.84 -3.69 1.12
CA ALA A 35 -1.84 -2.73 1.56
C ALA A 35 -0.98 -2.22 0.40
N VAL A 36 -0.48 -3.13 -0.45
CA VAL A 36 0.30 -2.79 -1.64
C VAL A 36 -0.51 -1.93 -2.59
N ALA A 37 -1.76 -2.32 -2.89
CA ALA A 37 -2.62 -1.56 -3.78
C ALA A 37 -2.85 -0.12 -3.28
N ARG A 38 -3.08 0.05 -1.97
CA ARG A 38 -3.28 1.35 -1.35
C ARG A 38 -2.03 2.24 -1.44
N GLU A 39 -0.87 1.73 -1.07
CA GLU A 39 0.36 2.55 -1.05
C GLU A 39 0.88 2.85 -2.46
N VAL A 40 0.74 1.91 -3.40
CA VAL A 40 1.01 2.17 -4.81
C VAL A 40 0.05 3.24 -5.33
N MET A 41 -1.27 3.12 -5.11
CA MET A 41 -2.22 4.16 -5.51
C MET A 41 -1.82 5.55 -4.97
N ARG A 42 -1.49 5.65 -3.68
CA ARG A 42 -1.02 6.91 -3.06
C ARG A 42 0.24 7.44 -3.72
N ALA A 43 1.21 6.58 -4.00
CA ALA A 43 2.43 6.99 -4.69
C ALA A 43 2.14 7.50 -6.11
N ALA A 44 1.22 6.88 -6.86
CA ALA A 44 0.89 7.32 -8.22
C ALA A 44 0.22 8.69 -8.22
N GLN A 45 -0.65 8.93 -7.24
CA GLN A 45 -1.30 10.22 -7.05
C GLN A 45 -0.27 11.30 -6.71
N ARG A 46 0.62 11.03 -5.75
CA ARG A 46 1.66 11.97 -5.33
C ARG A 46 2.63 12.34 -6.45
N THR A 47 2.94 11.41 -7.34
CA THR A 47 3.84 11.67 -8.48
C THR A 47 3.11 12.15 -9.74
N GLY A 48 1.79 12.38 -9.69
CA GLY A 48 1.01 12.88 -10.82
C GLY A 48 0.83 11.90 -11.98
N VAL A 49 1.23 10.64 -11.84
CA VAL A 49 1.11 9.62 -12.90
C VAL A 49 -0.24 8.88 -12.86
N ALA A 50 -1.04 9.10 -11.82
CA ALA A 50 -2.38 8.55 -11.69
C ALA A 50 -3.33 9.18 -12.72
N ARG A 51 -3.87 8.35 -13.62
CA ARG A 51 -4.87 8.79 -14.62
C ARG A 51 -6.29 8.94 -14.08
N ARG A 52 -6.63 8.24 -12.99
CA ARG A 52 -7.96 8.26 -12.38
C ARG A 52 -8.04 9.36 -11.32
N ARG A 53 -8.96 10.33 -11.47
CA ARG A 53 -9.29 11.30 -10.42
C ARG A 53 -9.96 10.59 -9.24
N ARG A 54 -9.72 11.08 -8.02
CA ARG A 54 -10.44 10.55 -6.85
C ARG A 54 -11.91 10.91 -7.00
N ARG A 55 -12.79 9.92 -6.76
CA ARG A 55 -14.25 10.12 -6.81
C ARG A 55 -14.75 11.15 -5.78
N THR A 56 -13.92 11.50 -4.79
CA THR A 56 -14.22 12.49 -3.75
C THR A 56 -14.22 13.94 -4.23
N ASP A 57 -13.66 14.24 -5.40
CA ASP A 57 -13.58 15.63 -5.89
C ASP A 57 -14.94 16.13 -6.45
N THR A 58 -15.94 15.24 -6.55
CA THR A 58 -17.25 15.53 -7.14
C THR A 58 -18.37 15.71 -6.09
N GLN A 59 -18.07 15.61 -4.80
CA GLN A 59 -19.09 15.68 -3.72
C GLN A 59 -19.00 16.95 -2.86
N PHE A 60 -18.07 17.87 -3.16
CA PHE A 60 -17.89 19.12 -2.40
C PHE A 60 -18.56 20.35 -3.05
N TRP A 61 -19.47 20.13 -4.00
CA TRP A 61 -20.18 21.17 -4.75
C TRP A 61 -21.71 21.01 -4.65
N PHE A 62 -22.23 20.65 -3.48
CA PHE A 62 -23.64 20.79 -3.08
C PHE A 62 -23.74 21.17 -1.61
#